data_AF-A0A947EZU0-F1
#
_entry.id   AF-A0A947EZU0-F1
#
_cell.length_a   1.000
_cell.length_b   1.000
_cell.length_c   1.000
_cell.angle_alpha   90.00
_cell.angle_beta   90.00
_cell.angle_gamma   90.00
#
_symmetry.space_group_name_H-M   'P 1'
#
loop_
_entity.id
_entity.type
_entity.pdbx_description
1 polymer ?
#
loop_
_entity_poly.entity_id
_entity_poly.type
_entity_poly.pdbx_seq_one_letter_code
_entity_poly.pdbx_strand_id
1 'polypeptide(L)'
;MTGTDPKQPVVNRLANTSARVQKAPITEKKMEHHMTRIALGLAYIVLMAISSASFAEEGLVVQFTITEVPNSSNEKRTYTNAILMRLDEEVSFDFNDLYVLKIRSRPEQDDSVNLLISLKDIIDNKPYYVGADSVTVAIGDKASIELAKYDTSYAISLDTSYGTIPQD
;
A
#
# COMPACT_ATOMS: atom_id res chain seq x y z
N MET A 1 90.30 -11.78 79.71
CA MET A 1 91.50 -11.79 78.85
C MET A 1 91.44 -13.07 78.02
N THR A 2 90.70 -13.07 76.91
CA THR A 2 91.14 -12.75 75.52
C THR A 2 91.97 -13.87 74.87
N GLY A 3 91.31 -14.65 74.02
CA GLY A 3 91.90 -15.47 72.95
C GLY A 3 90.81 -15.67 71.90
N THR A 4 90.90 -15.03 70.73
CA THR A 4 91.52 -15.46 69.46
C THR A 4 90.44 -15.79 68.43
N ASP A 5 90.30 -14.87 67.47
CA ASP A 5 89.72 -15.04 66.12
C ASP A 5 90.41 -16.23 65.40
N PRO A 6 89.82 -16.91 64.37
CA PRO A 6 89.65 -16.24 63.06
C PRO A 6 88.61 -16.82 62.04
N LYS A 7 88.37 -15.99 61.01
CA LYS A 7 88.20 -16.28 59.55
C LYS A 7 86.86 -16.79 58.97
N GLN A 8 86.37 -15.99 58.01
CA GLN A 8 85.32 -16.26 56.99
C GLN A 8 85.68 -17.41 56.03
N PRO A 9 84.70 -17.97 55.27
CA PRO A 9 84.53 -17.49 53.88
C PRO A 9 83.08 -17.47 53.31
N VAL A 10 82.89 -16.47 52.43
CA VAL A 10 82.16 -16.33 51.14
C VAL A 10 81.17 -17.40 50.63
N VAL A 11 80.17 -16.92 49.84
CA VAL A 11 79.36 -17.57 48.76
C VAL A 11 77.92 -17.98 49.24
N ASN A 12 76.76 -17.76 48.60
CA ASN A 12 76.34 -17.40 47.24
C ASN A 12 74.93 -16.76 47.20
N ARG A 13 74.63 -16.12 46.06
CA ARG A 13 73.33 -15.59 45.59
C ARG A 13 72.17 -16.60 45.68
N LEU A 14 70.94 -16.09 45.82
CA LEU A 14 69.79 -16.53 45.01
C LEU A 14 68.71 -15.42 44.98
N ALA A 15 68.53 -14.86 43.79
CA ALA A 15 67.45 -13.94 43.45
C ALA A 15 66.14 -14.74 43.36
N ASN A 16 65.13 -14.35 44.13
CA ASN A 16 63.81 -14.98 44.07
C ASN A 16 62.93 -14.15 43.12
N THR A 17 62.95 -14.51 41.84
CA THR A 17 62.05 -13.96 40.82
C THR A 17 60.82 -14.87 40.73
N SER A 18 59.73 -14.48 41.40
CA SER A 18 58.43 -15.12 41.20
C SER A 18 57.88 -14.78 39.83
N ALA A 19 57.99 -15.70 38.88
CA ALA A 19 57.30 -15.65 37.61
C ALA A 19 55.79 -15.88 37.84
N ARG A 20 55.01 -14.80 37.79
CA ARG A 20 53.55 -14.85 37.74
C ARG A 20 53.14 -15.26 36.33
N VAL A 21 52.79 -16.53 36.13
CA VAL A 21 52.17 -17.01 34.89
C VAL A 21 50.76 -16.44 34.81
N GLN A 22 50.60 -15.36 34.04
CA GLN A 22 49.31 -14.79 33.68
C GLN A 22 48.68 -15.69 32.62
N LYS A 23 47.73 -16.57 33.01
CA LYS A 23 46.87 -17.26 32.05
C LYS A 23 46.07 -16.20 31.29
N ALA A 24 46.32 -16.10 29.99
CA ALA A 24 45.68 -15.12 29.13
C ALA A 24 44.17 -15.42 28.98
N PRO A 25 43.29 -14.41 29.08
CA PRO A 25 41.85 -14.54 28.86
C PRO A 25 41.56 -14.45 27.35
N ILE A 26 41.98 -15.46 26.58
CA ILE A 26 41.83 -15.45 25.11
C ILE A 26 40.51 -16.13 24.68
N THR A 27 39.91 -16.93 25.55
CA THR A 27 38.76 -17.79 25.18
C THR A 27 37.41 -17.06 25.23
N GLU A 28 37.22 -16.09 26.14
CA GLU A 28 35.93 -15.39 26.29
C GLU A 28 35.68 -14.35 25.18
N LYS A 29 36.70 -13.56 24.84
CA LYS A 29 36.58 -12.50 23.81
C LYS A 29 36.23 -13.05 22.41
N LYS A 30 36.65 -14.28 22.12
CA LYS A 30 36.35 -14.95 20.85
C LYS A 30 34.89 -15.39 20.78
N MET A 31 34.30 -15.85 21.89
CA MET A 31 32.90 -16.29 21.93
C MET A 31 31.92 -15.11 21.84
N GLU A 32 32.22 -13.98 22.48
CA GLU A 32 31.39 -12.77 22.37
C GLU A 32 31.31 -12.28 20.91
N HIS A 33 32.44 -12.23 20.21
CA HIS A 33 32.48 -11.73 18.84
C HIS A 33 31.72 -12.62 17.84
N HIS A 34 31.69 -13.95 18.06
CA HIS A 34 30.89 -14.86 17.25
C HIS A 34 29.39 -14.74 17.54
N MET A 35 29.00 -14.58 18.81
CA MET A 35 27.60 -14.36 19.21
C MET A 35 27.04 -13.05 18.63
N THR A 36 27.80 -11.95 18.66
CA THR A 36 27.36 -10.66 18.09
C THR A 36 27.17 -10.74 16.57
N ARG A 37 28.03 -11.47 15.85
CA ARG A 37 27.94 -11.64 14.39
C ARG A 37 26.73 -12.48 13.97
N ILE A 38 26.38 -13.50 14.76
CA ILE A 38 25.18 -14.33 14.52
C ILE A 38 23.91 -13.51 14.78
N ALA A 39 23.87 -12.74 15.86
CA ALA A 39 22.74 -11.86 16.17
C ALA A 39 22.53 -10.77 15.10
N LEU A 40 23.62 -10.18 14.58
CA LEU A 40 23.57 -9.17 13.52
C LEU A 40 23.09 -9.77 12.18
N GLY A 41 23.52 -10.99 11.85
CA GLY A 41 23.09 -11.71 10.66
C GLY A 41 21.59 -12.08 10.69
N LEU A 42 21.09 -12.54 11.84
CA LEU A 42 19.66 -12.82 12.05
C LEU A 42 18.80 -11.56 11.93
N ALA A 43 19.25 -10.44 12.51
CA ALA A 43 18.54 -9.16 12.38
C ALA A 43 18.45 -8.70 10.92
N TYR A 44 19.48 -8.94 10.11
CA TYR A 44 19.51 -8.57 8.70
C TYR A 44 18.54 -9.40 7.84
N ILE A 45 18.39 -10.69 8.13
CA ILE A 45 17.43 -11.58 7.44
C ILE A 45 15.99 -11.18 7.75
N VAL A 46 15.69 -10.85 9.01
CA VAL A 46 14.35 -10.35 9.40
C VAL A 46 14.04 -9.02 8.72
N LEU A 47 15.04 -8.12 8.59
CA LEU A 47 14.85 -6.84 7.92
C LEU A 47 14.54 -7.00 6.42
N MET A 48 15.18 -7.97 5.73
CA MET A 48 14.88 -8.27 4.33
C MET A 48 13.52 -8.95 4.11
N ALA A 49 13.04 -9.74 5.09
CA ALA A 49 11.76 -10.42 4.96
C ALA A 49 10.56 -9.45 5.00
N ILE A 50 10.70 -8.28 5.65
CA ILE A 50 9.62 -7.29 5.78
C ILE A 50 9.49 -6.41 4.53
N SER A 51 10.55 -6.27 3.73
CA SER A 51 10.56 -5.42 2.54
C SER A 51 9.80 -5.96 1.32
N SER A 52 9.18 -7.15 1.42
CA SER A 52 8.52 -7.82 0.27
C SER A 52 6.99 -7.83 0.33
N ALA A 53 6.38 -7.15 1.30
CA ALA A 53 4.92 -7.05 1.38
C ALA A 53 4.42 -6.01 0.35
N SER A 54 4.26 -6.44 -0.91
CA SER A 54 3.41 -5.73 -1.87
C SER A 54 1.96 -6.03 -1.47
N PHE A 55 1.32 -5.06 -0.83
CA PHE A 55 -0.11 -5.11 -0.58
C PHE A 55 -0.80 -4.69 -1.87
N ALA A 56 -1.54 -5.60 -2.50
CA ALA A 56 -2.39 -5.27 -3.63
C ALA A 56 -3.40 -4.20 -3.18
N GLU A 57 -3.53 -3.13 -3.95
CA GLU A 57 -4.42 -2.04 -3.58
C GLU A 57 -5.87 -2.39 -3.95
N GLU A 58 -6.78 -2.20 -3.00
CA GLU A 58 -8.21 -2.38 -3.21
C GLU A 58 -8.75 -1.21 -4.03
N GLY A 59 -9.40 -1.53 -5.15
CA GLY A 59 -10.10 -0.60 -6.00
C GLY A 59 -11.61 -0.77 -5.94
N LEU A 60 -12.30 0.20 -6.50
CA LEU A 60 -13.73 0.19 -6.73
C LEU A 60 -14.00 -0.20 -8.19
N VAL A 61 -14.72 -1.29 -8.40
CA VAL A 61 -15.35 -1.58 -9.68
C VAL A 61 -16.70 -0.89 -9.70
N VAL A 62 -16.92 -0.04 -10.70
CA VAL A 62 -18.22 0.58 -10.98
C VAL A 62 -18.68 0.08 -12.33
N GLN A 63 -19.64 -0.84 -12.33
CA GLN A 63 -20.40 -1.19 -13.53
C GLN A 63 -21.55 -0.20 -13.67
N PHE A 64 -21.73 0.35 -14.86
CA PHE A 64 -22.76 1.34 -15.13
C PHE A 64 -23.50 1.05 -16.42
N THR A 65 -24.76 1.44 -16.46
CA THR A 65 -25.63 1.33 -17.63
C THR A 65 -26.34 2.65 -17.86
N ILE A 66 -26.10 3.26 -19.02
CA ILE A 66 -26.81 4.46 -19.48
C ILE A 66 -27.98 4.00 -20.33
N THR A 67 -29.18 4.38 -19.91
CA THR A 67 -30.42 4.22 -20.66
C THR A 67 -30.87 5.58 -21.16
N GLU A 68 -30.96 5.74 -22.47
CA GLU A 68 -31.52 6.92 -23.13
C GLU A 68 -32.97 6.62 -23.56
N VAL A 69 -33.87 7.55 -23.29
CA VAL A 69 -35.26 7.55 -23.79
C VAL A 69 -35.56 8.94 -24.35
N PRO A 70 -35.52 9.12 -25.69
CA PRO A 70 -36.00 10.35 -26.33
C PRO A 70 -37.52 10.41 -26.17
N ASN A 71 -38.07 11.47 -25.60
CA ASN A 71 -39.52 11.58 -25.35
C ASN A 71 -40.35 11.61 -26.64
N SER A 72 -39.73 11.98 -27.77
CA SER A 72 -40.33 11.96 -29.11
C SER A 72 -40.40 10.57 -29.75
N SER A 73 -39.83 9.55 -29.10
CA SER A 73 -39.82 8.17 -29.59
C SER A 73 -40.09 7.18 -28.46
N ASN A 74 -40.54 5.97 -28.79
CA ASN A 74 -40.56 4.87 -27.81
C ASN A 74 -39.29 4.01 -27.88
N GLU A 75 -38.26 4.48 -28.59
CA GLU A 75 -37.01 3.75 -28.74
C GLU A 75 -36.11 3.98 -27.52
N LYS A 76 -35.77 2.88 -26.85
CA LYS A 76 -34.84 2.89 -25.73
C LYS A 76 -33.47 2.46 -26.23
N ARG A 77 -32.45 3.28 -25.97
CA ARG A 77 -31.05 2.90 -26.22
C ARG A 77 -30.35 2.64 -24.90
N THR A 78 -29.51 1.61 -24.85
CA THR A 78 -28.87 1.19 -23.61
C THR A 78 -27.42 0.81 -23.86
N TYR A 79 -26.54 1.34 -23.00
CA TYR A 79 -25.09 1.18 -23.11
C TYR A 79 -24.54 0.80 -21.74
N THR A 80 -23.81 -0.30 -21.68
CA THR A 80 -23.27 -0.83 -20.42
C THR A 80 -21.76 -0.91 -20.50
N ASN A 81 -21.08 -0.51 -19.44
CA ASN A 81 -19.65 -0.70 -19.27
C ASN A 81 -19.28 -0.86 -17.80
N ALA A 82 -18.00 -1.10 -17.52
CA ALA A 82 -17.46 -1.12 -16.18
C ALA A 82 -16.06 -0.50 -16.15
N ILE A 83 -15.76 0.20 -15.07
CA ILE A 83 -14.41 0.73 -14.80
C ILE A 83 -13.91 0.17 -13.47
N LEU A 84 -12.61 -0.07 -13.41
CA LEU A 84 -11.89 -0.24 -12.15
C LEU A 84 -11.20 1.09 -11.85
N MET A 85 -11.43 1.65 -10.66
CA MET A 85 -10.89 2.92 -10.22
C MET A 85 -10.42 2.85 -8.77
N ARG A 86 -9.55 3.76 -8.35
CA ARG A 86 -9.22 3.94 -6.93
C ARG A 86 -10.37 4.64 -6.21
N LEU A 87 -10.45 4.44 -4.90
CA LEU A 87 -11.27 5.30 -4.05
C LEU A 87 -10.65 6.71 -4.03
N ASP A 88 -11.49 7.74 -4.02
CA ASP A 88 -11.10 9.17 -4.11
C ASP A 88 -10.47 9.58 -5.46
N GLU A 89 -10.77 8.83 -6.52
CA GLU A 89 -10.37 9.13 -7.90
C GLU A 89 -11.55 9.68 -8.73
N GLU A 90 -11.24 10.47 -9.76
CA GLU A 90 -12.14 10.79 -10.87
C GLU A 90 -11.68 10.06 -12.13
N VAL A 91 -12.58 9.29 -12.74
CA VAL A 91 -12.35 8.62 -14.02
C VAL A 91 -13.34 9.13 -15.05
N SER A 92 -12.88 9.26 -16.29
CA SER A 92 -13.71 9.59 -17.45
C SER A 92 -13.74 8.40 -18.39
N PHE A 93 -14.94 8.01 -18.82
CA PHE A 93 -15.18 6.93 -19.77
C PHE A 93 -15.86 7.49 -21.03
N ASP A 94 -15.33 7.14 -22.20
CA ASP A 94 -15.87 7.54 -23.50
C ASP A 94 -16.56 6.33 -24.16
N PHE A 95 -17.84 6.49 -24.46
CA PHE A 95 -18.63 5.51 -25.22
C PHE A 95 -18.49 5.75 -26.72
N ASN A 96 -17.29 5.61 -27.28
CA ASN A 96 -17.01 5.67 -28.73
C ASN A 96 -17.87 6.72 -29.47
N ASP A 97 -17.72 7.99 -29.11
CA ASP A 97 -18.43 9.12 -29.73
C ASP A 97 -19.95 9.21 -29.43
N LEU A 98 -20.45 8.49 -28.41
CA LEU A 98 -21.85 8.60 -27.96
C LEU A 98 -21.99 9.46 -26.70
N TYR A 99 -21.28 9.08 -25.65
CA TYR A 99 -21.33 9.76 -24.35
C TYR A 99 -19.96 9.85 -23.72
N VAL A 100 -19.74 10.90 -22.94
CA VAL A 100 -18.65 10.95 -21.97
C VAL A 100 -19.27 10.91 -20.58
N LEU A 101 -18.99 9.84 -19.85
CA LEU A 101 -19.39 9.68 -18.46
C LEU A 101 -18.18 9.98 -17.57
N LYS A 102 -18.33 10.86 -16.59
CA LYS A 102 -17.33 11.00 -15.54
C LYS A 102 -17.91 10.51 -14.22
N ILE A 103 -17.10 9.75 -13.49
CA ILE A 103 -17.43 9.25 -12.17
C ILE A 103 -16.31 9.68 -11.23
N ARG A 104 -16.66 10.42 -10.19
CA ARG A 104 -15.77 10.72 -9.08
C ARG A 104 -16.26 9.97 -7.86
N SER A 105 -15.38 9.18 -7.25
CA SER A 105 -15.67 8.50 -6.00
C SER A 105 -15.21 9.34 -4.81
N ARG A 106 -15.91 9.24 -3.69
CA ARG A 106 -15.46 9.69 -2.38
C ARG A 106 -15.83 8.61 -1.36
N PRO A 107 -14.86 7.99 -0.67
CA PRO A 107 -15.17 7.01 0.36
C PRO A 107 -15.96 7.66 1.49
N GLU A 108 -16.92 6.91 2.03
CA GLU A 108 -17.75 7.30 3.17
C GLU A 108 -17.59 6.25 4.29
N GLN A 109 -18.30 6.43 5.41
CA GLN A 109 -18.31 5.45 6.50
C GLN A 109 -19.12 4.19 6.10
N ASP A 110 -18.94 3.11 6.86
CA ASP A 110 -19.74 1.88 6.75
C ASP A 110 -19.71 1.22 5.35
N ASP A 111 -18.52 1.09 4.77
CA ASP A 111 -18.29 0.49 3.44
C ASP A 111 -19.15 1.10 2.33
N SER A 112 -19.47 2.39 2.45
CA SER A 112 -20.20 3.13 1.44
C SER A 112 -19.30 4.10 0.68
N VAL A 113 -19.74 4.46 -0.53
CA VAL A 113 -19.06 5.41 -1.40
C VAL A 113 -20.07 6.39 -1.96
N ASN A 114 -19.72 7.68 -1.92
CA ASN A 114 -20.44 8.70 -2.66
C ASN A 114 -19.87 8.76 -4.09
N LEU A 115 -20.73 8.59 -5.07
CA LEU A 115 -20.39 8.69 -6.49
C LEU A 115 -21.00 9.96 -7.04
N LEU A 116 -20.17 10.89 -7.51
CA LEU A 116 -20.61 12.01 -8.34
C LEU A 116 -20.50 11.59 -9.80
N ILE A 117 -21.63 11.52 -10.49
CA ILE A 117 -21.71 11.11 -11.88
C ILE A 117 -22.08 12.31 -12.72
N SER A 118 -21.35 12.55 -13.80
CA SER A 118 -21.68 13.57 -14.78
C SER A 118 -21.75 12.97 -16.18
N LEU A 119 -22.73 13.43 -16.96
CA LEU A 119 -22.97 12.93 -18.31
C LEU A 119 -22.89 14.06 -19.33
N LYS A 120 -22.16 13.80 -20.40
CA LYS A 120 -22.09 14.63 -21.60
C LYS A 120 -22.52 13.79 -22.79
N ASP A 121 -23.46 14.29 -23.58
CA ASP A 121 -23.89 13.69 -24.84
C ASP A 121 -23.05 14.28 -25.98
N ILE A 122 -22.54 13.41 -26.85
CA ILE A 122 -21.73 13.76 -28.01
C ILE A 122 -22.18 13.09 -29.33
N ILE A 123 -23.32 12.37 -29.34
CA ILE A 123 -23.81 11.54 -30.46
C ILE A 123 -23.80 12.29 -31.81
N ASP A 124 -24.27 13.54 -31.82
CA ASP A 124 -24.47 14.32 -33.05
C ASP A 124 -23.28 15.24 -33.39
N ASN A 125 -22.08 14.98 -32.86
CA ASN A 125 -20.92 15.89 -32.92
C ASN A 125 -21.23 17.31 -32.39
N LYS A 126 -22.32 17.46 -31.64
CA LYS A 126 -22.74 18.68 -30.95
C LYS A 126 -22.68 18.41 -29.46
N PRO A 127 -21.48 18.43 -28.86
CA PRO A 127 -21.30 18.08 -27.47
C PRO A 127 -22.14 19.00 -26.57
N TYR A 128 -22.98 18.42 -25.71
CA TYR A 128 -23.67 19.18 -24.68
C TYR A 128 -23.66 18.46 -23.34
N TYR A 129 -23.65 19.26 -22.27
CA TYR A 129 -23.71 18.76 -20.91
C TYR A 129 -25.15 18.41 -20.55
N VAL A 130 -25.38 17.15 -20.21
CA VAL A 130 -26.71 16.65 -19.79
C VAL A 130 -26.96 17.09 -18.34
N GLY A 131 -26.02 16.78 -17.44
CA GLY A 131 -26.13 17.08 -16.03
C GLY A 131 -25.13 16.29 -15.18
N ALA A 132 -25.20 16.52 -13.87
CA ALA A 132 -24.53 15.68 -12.88
C ALA A 132 -25.44 15.52 -11.67
N ASP A 133 -25.31 14.37 -11.03
CA ASP A 133 -25.96 14.06 -9.75
C ASP A 133 -25.03 13.17 -8.93
N SER A 134 -25.26 13.12 -7.62
CA SER A 134 -24.51 12.24 -6.74
C SER A 134 -25.41 11.26 -6.01
N VAL A 135 -24.87 10.06 -5.77
CA VAL A 135 -25.55 9.01 -5.03
C VAL A 135 -24.57 8.33 -4.09
N THR A 136 -25.00 8.10 -2.86
CA THR A 136 -24.27 7.27 -1.90
C THR A 136 -24.79 5.85 -2.01
N VAL A 137 -23.87 4.89 -2.18
CA VAL A 137 -24.18 3.47 -2.35
C VAL A 137 -23.22 2.65 -1.49
N ALA A 138 -23.74 1.62 -0.81
CA ALA A 138 -22.90 0.63 -0.15
C ALA A 138 -22.13 -0.19 -1.19
N ILE A 139 -20.86 -0.46 -0.97
CA ILE A 139 -20.06 -1.23 -1.92
C ILE A 139 -20.57 -2.67 -1.95
N GLY A 140 -20.96 -3.15 -3.14
CA GLY A 140 -21.69 -4.41 -3.34
C GLY A 140 -23.16 -4.22 -3.72
N ASP A 141 -23.68 -3.00 -3.56
CA ASP A 141 -25.06 -2.65 -3.88
C ASP A 141 -25.18 -1.87 -5.19
N LYS A 142 -26.45 -1.65 -5.57
CA LYS A 142 -26.87 -0.96 -6.79
C LYS A 142 -27.54 0.37 -6.47
N ALA A 143 -27.35 1.32 -7.37
CA ALA A 143 -28.01 2.62 -7.32
C ALA A 143 -28.46 3.05 -8.72
N SER A 144 -29.30 4.06 -8.81
CA SER A 144 -29.64 4.69 -10.08
C SER A 144 -29.84 6.19 -9.89
N ILE A 145 -29.43 6.96 -10.89
CA ILE A 145 -29.74 8.39 -10.99
C ILE A 145 -30.49 8.65 -12.29
N GLU A 146 -31.27 9.72 -12.31
CA GLU A 146 -32.00 10.16 -13.48
C GLU A 146 -31.57 11.59 -13.83
N LEU A 147 -31.16 11.78 -15.07
CA LEU A 147 -30.84 13.08 -15.65
C LEU A 147 -31.80 13.34 -16.80
N ALA A 148 -32.09 14.61 -17.06
CA ALA A 148 -32.92 15.00 -18.19
C ALA A 148 -32.38 16.27 -18.84
N LYS A 149 -32.39 16.29 -20.17
CA LYS A 149 -32.01 17.48 -20.94
C LYS A 149 -32.84 17.56 -22.21
N TYR A 150 -33.38 18.74 -22.48
CA TYR A 150 -34.31 18.96 -23.59
C TYR A 150 -35.47 17.97 -23.56
N ASP A 151 -35.60 17.15 -24.59
CA ASP A 151 -36.67 16.17 -24.76
C ASP A 151 -36.13 14.73 -24.64
N THR A 152 -35.10 14.53 -23.83
CA THR A 152 -34.43 13.24 -23.63
C THR A 152 -34.18 12.99 -22.15
N SER A 153 -34.60 11.81 -21.70
CA SER A 153 -34.38 11.32 -20.34
C SER A 153 -33.26 10.29 -20.34
N TYR A 154 -32.43 10.34 -19.30
CA TYR A 154 -31.26 9.48 -19.12
C TYR A 154 -31.33 8.82 -17.74
N ALA A 155 -31.46 7.50 -17.70
CA ALA A 155 -31.32 6.73 -16.47
C ALA A 155 -29.93 6.09 -16.42
N ILE A 156 -29.16 6.37 -15.38
CA ILE A 156 -27.83 5.79 -15.17
C ILE A 156 -27.90 4.86 -13.97
N SER A 157 -27.91 3.56 -14.24
CA SER A 157 -27.84 2.52 -13.20
C SER A 157 -26.40 2.16 -12.90
N LEU A 158 -26.09 1.97 -11.63
CA LEU A 158 -24.75 1.69 -11.09
C LEU A 158 -24.81 0.39 -10.28
N ASP A 159 -23.76 -0.41 -10.39
CA ASP A 159 -23.50 -1.60 -9.59
C ASP A 159 -22.03 -1.53 -9.14
N THR A 160 -21.79 -1.70 -7.85
CA THR A 160 -20.47 -1.48 -7.25
C THR A 160 -19.94 -2.75 -6.63
N SER A 161 -18.63 -2.96 -6.72
CA SER A 161 -17.95 -4.02 -5.97
C SER A 161 -16.50 -3.63 -5.71
N TYR A 162 -15.84 -4.35 -4.80
CA TYR A 162 -14.39 -4.26 -4.71
C TYR A 162 -13.72 -4.96 -5.90
N GLY A 163 -12.55 -4.47 -6.28
CA GLY A 163 -11.64 -5.08 -7.24
C GLY A 163 -10.19 -4.91 -6.80
N THR A 164 -9.27 -5.58 -7.47
CA THR A 164 -7.84 -5.46 -7.18
C THR A 164 -7.16 -4.66 -8.27
N ILE A 165 -6.44 -3.60 -7.88
CA ILE A 165 -5.69 -2.77 -8.81
C ILE A 165 -4.33 -3.43 -9.07
N PRO A 166 -3.97 -3.72 -10.33
CA PRO A 166 -2.63 -4.21 -10.67
C PRO A 166 -1.57 -3.21 -10.20
N GLN A 167 -0.51 -3.70 -9.57
CA GLN A 167 0.68 -2.90 -9.30
C GLN A 167 1.64 -3.05 -10.47
N ASP A 168 2.04 -1.93 -11.06
CA ASP A 168 3.07 -1.85 -12.10
C ASP A 168 4.48 -2.06 -11.53
#